data_AF-A0A7Y3SZR7-F1
#
_entry.id   AF-A0A7Y3SZR7-F1
#
_cell.length_a   1.000
_cell.length_b   1.000
_cell.length_c   1.000
_cell.angle_alpha   90.00
_cell.angle_beta   90.00
_cell.angle_gamma   90.00
#
_symmetry.space_group_name_H-M   'P 1'
#
loop_
_entity.id
_entity.type
_entity.pdbx_description
1 polymer ?
#
loop_
_entity_poly.entity_id
_entity_poly.type
_entity_poly.pdbx_seq_one_letter_code
_entity_poly.pdbx_strand_id
1 'polypeptide(L)' 'MKNKNVFMISLIVIIITVICMGINRFISPFSDIAVRVIGGIMLVDIFVLSYSKVKLKKQQ' A
#
# COMPACT_ATOMS: atom_id res chain seq x y z
N MET A 1 0.86 23.15 7.56
CA MET A 1 2.05 22.48 6.96
C MET A 1 2.11 20.95 7.20
N LYS A 2 1.17 20.34 7.95
CA LYS A 2 1.14 18.90 8.29
C LYS A 2 0.70 17.99 7.13
N ASN A 3 -0.17 18.49 6.23
CA ASN A 3 -0.72 17.71 5.10
C ASN A 3 0.25 17.54 3.92
N LYS A 4 1.26 18.41 3.80
CA LYS A 4 2.24 18.32 2.70
C LYS A 4 3.06 17.03 2.79
N ASN A 5 3.48 16.64 3.99
CA ASN A 5 4.19 15.38 4.22
C ASN A 5 3.30 14.17 3.92
N VAL A 6 2.04 14.19 4.36
CA VAL A 6 1.10 13.08 4.09
C VAL A 6 0.86 12.95 2.58
N PHE A 7 0.70 14.07 1.87
CA PHE A 7 0.55 14.08 0.43
C PHE A 7 1.79 13.54 -0.29
N MET A 8 2.99 13.95 0.15
CA MET A 8 4.26 13.44 -0.40
C MET A 8 4.42 11.93 -0.19
N ILE A 9 4.08 11.44 1.00
CA ILE A 9 4.12 10.01 1.32
C ILE A 9 3.11 9.25 0.46
N SER A 10 1.88 9.75 0.33
CA SER A 10 0.86 9.14 -0.55
C SER A 10 1.30 9.11 -2.01
N LEU A 11 1.95 10.16 -2.51
CA LEU A 11 2.46 10.23 -3.89
C LEU A 11 3.52 9.16 -4.13
N ILE A 12 4.46 9.00 -3.19
CA ILE A 12 5.51 7.98 -3.27
C ILE A 12 4.89 6.57 -3.29
N VAL A 13 3.90 6.31 -2.43
CA VAL A 13 3.19 5.02 -2.39
C VAL A 13 2.49 4.72 -3.71
N ILE A 14 1.82 5.71 -4.32
CA ILE A 14 1.17 5.56 -5.63
C ILE A 14 2.19 5.23 -6.72
N ILE A 15 3.32 5.95 -6.77
CA ILE A 15 4.38 5.72 -7.75
C ILE A 15 4.93 4.29 -7.63
N ILE A 16 5.23 3.83 -6.40
CA ILE A 16 5.71 2.46 -6.16
C ILE A 16 4.67 1.44 -6.61
N THR A 17 3.38 1.68 -6.31
CA THR A 17 2.29 0.78 -6.70
C THR A 17 2.16 0.66 -8.22
N VAL A 18 2.24 1.77 -8.95
CA VAL A 18 2.18 1.79 -10.42
C VAL A 18 3.39 1.07 -11.03
N ILE A 19 4.57 1.27 -10.47
CA ILE A 19 5.79 0.56 -10.89
C ILE A 19 5.63 -0.94 -10.67
N CYS A 20 5.18 -1.38 -9.50
CA CYS A 20 4.91 -2.81 -9.23
C CYS A 20 3.87 -3.40 -10.19
N MET A 21 2.79 -2.67 -10.46
CA MET A 21 1.74 -3.11 -11.39
C MET A 21 2.25 -3.19 -12.84
N GLY A 22 3.12 -2.25 -13.24
CA GLY A 22 3.78 -2.23 -14.54
C GLY A 22 4.77 -3.39 -14.72
N ILE A 23 5.64 -3.63 -13.74
CA ILE A 23 6.59 -4.74 -13.75
C ILE A 23 5.84 -6.08 -13.74
N ASN A 24 4.75 -6.20 -12.97
CA ASN A 24 3.89 -7.39 -12.97
C ASN A 24 3.25 -7.67 -14.34
N ARG A 25 2.93 -6.63 -15.13
CA ARG A 25 2.33 -6.79 -16.46
C ARG A 25 3.36 -7.03 -17.57
N PHE A 26 4.57 -6.49 -17.44
CA PHE A 26 5.58 -6.49 -18.52
C PHE A 26 6.60 -7.61 -18.47
N ILE A 27 6.97 -8.12 -17.28
CA ILE A 27 8.20 -8.93 -17.13
C ILE A 27 7.97 -10.45 -17.07
N SER A 28 6.73 -10.95 -17.20
CA SER A 28 6.28 -12.33 -16.85
C SER A 28 5.57 -12.32 -15.49
N PRO A 29 4.58 -13.20 -15.21
CA PRO A 29 4.01 -13.33 -13.87
C PRO A 29 5.14 -13.30 -12.85
N PHE A 30 5.06 -12.32 -11.94
CA PHE A 30 6.03 -12.13 -10.88
C PHE A 30 6.38 -13.49 -10.28
N SER A 31 7.68 -13.80 -10.15
CA SER A 31 8.16 -14.96 -9.40
C SER A 31 7.30 -15.10 -8.14
N ASP A 32 6.72 -16.28 -7.88
CA ASP A 32 5.74 -16.53 -6.80
C ASP A 32 6.09 -15.83 -5.48
N ILE A 33 7.39 -15.75 -5.19
CA ILE A 33 7.96 -15.02 -4.06
C ILE A 33 7.50 -13.57 -3.98
N ALA A 34 7.53 -12.83 -5.08
CA ALA A 34 7.26 -11.41 -5.10
C ALA A 34 5.75 -11.11 -5.09
N VAL A 35 4.89 -11.96 -5.68
CA VAL A 35 3.43 -11.93 -5.43
C VAL A 35 3.14 -12.16 -3.96
N ARG A 36 3.83 -13.13 -3.33
CA ARG A 36 3.64 -13.49 -1.93
C ARG A 36 4.08 -12.38 -0.97
N VAL A 37 5.15 -11.66 -1.30
CA VAL A 37 5.62 -10.49 -0.54
C VAL A 37 4.64 -9.31 -0.68
N ILE A 38 4.16 -9.01 -1.91
CA ILE A 38 3.18 -7.93 -2.13
C ILE A 38 1.87 -8.24 -1.41
N GLY A 39 1.36 -9.48 -1.51
CA GLY A 39 0.17 -9.92 -0.77
C GLY A 39 0.33 -9.80 0.74
N GLY A 40 1.51 -10.14 1.28
CA GLY A 40 1.83 -9.96 2.70
C GLY A 40 1.78 -8.50 3.15
N ILE A 41 2.37 -7.59 2.38
CA ILE A 41 2.34 -6.14 2.67
C ILE A 41 0.90 -5.62 2.62
N MET A 42 0.11 -6.05 1.64
CA MET A 42 -1.29 -5.63 1.49
C MET A 42 -2.17 -6.09 2.67
N LEU A 43 -1.93 -7.29 3.21
CA LEU A 43 -2.61 -7.78 4.41
C LEU A 43 -2.30 -6.94 5.65
N VAL A 44 -1.04 -6.57 5.85
CA VAL A 44 -0.64 -5.70 6.96
C VAL A 44 -1.27 -4.32 6.82
N ASP A 45 -1.30 -3.77 5.60
CA ASP A 45 -1.90 -2.46 5.33
C ASP A 45 -3.42 -2.46 5.62
N ILE A 46 -4.15 -3.50 5.18
CA ILE A 46 -5.58 -3.68 5.50
C ILE A 46 -5.82 -3.76 7.01
N PHE A 47 -4.93 -4.42 7.75
CA PHE A 47 -5.04 -4.54 9.20
C PHE A 47 -4.84 -3.18 9.89
N VAL A 48 -3.83 -2.43 9.46
CA VAL A 48 -3.55 -1.07 9.96
C VAL A 48 -4.69 -0.12 9.61
N LEU A 49 -5.21 -0.17 8.39
CA LEU A 49 -6.35 0.65 7.96
C LEU A 49 -7.63 0.29 8.72
N SER A 50 -7.88 -0.99 8.96
CA SER A 50 -9.02 -1.44 9.76
C SER A 50 -8.91 -0.97 11.20
N TYR A 51 -7.74 -1.10 11.81
CA TYR A 51 -7.50 -0.60 13.18
C TYR A 51 -7.65 0.92 13.26
N SER A 52 -7.13 1.64 12.26
CA SER A 52 -7.27 3.09 12.15
C SER A 52 -8.74 3.51 12.00
N LYS A 53 -9.51 2.83 11.15
CA LYS A 53 -10.96 3.06 10.98
C LYS A 53 -11.75 2.79 12.26
N VAL A 54 -11.46 1.69 12.95
CA VAL A 54 -12.14 1.34 14.21
C VAL A 54 -11.80 2.34 15.31
N LYS A 55 -10.53 2.76 15.41
CA LYS A 55 -10.09 3.78 16.36
C LYS A 55 -10.72 5.15 16.07
N LEU A 56 -10.81 5.53 14.79
CA LEU A 56 -11.46 6.77 14.37
C LEU A 56 -12.96 6.77 14.73
N LYS A 57 -13.64 5.64 14.54
CA LYS A 57 -15.07 5.48 14.87
C LYS A 57 -15.34 5.45 16.38
N LYS A 58 -14.36 5.09 17.21
CA LYS A 58 -14.45 5.15 18.68
C LYS A 58 -14.21 6.56 19.25
N GLN A 59 -13.72 7.50 18.43
CA GLN A 59 -13.50 8.90 18.81
C GLN A 59 -14.53 9.88 18.22
N GLN A 60 -15.53 9.40 17.48
CA GLN A 60 -16.75 10.15 17.15
C GLN A 60 -17.86 9.79 18.13
#